data_AF-A0A3N5HQJ0-F1
#
_entry.id   AF-A0A3N5HQJ0-F1
#
_cell.length_a   1.000
_cell.length_b   1.000
_cell.length_c   1.000
_cell.angle_alpha   90.00
_cell.angle_beta   90.00
_cell.angle_gamma   90.00
#
_symmetry.space_group_name_H-M   'P 1'
#
loop_
_entity.id
_entity.type
_entity.pdbx_description
1 polymer ?
#
loop_
_entity_poly.entity_id
_entity_poly.type
_entity_poly.pdbx_seq_one_letter_code
_entity_poly.pdbx_strand_id
1 'polypeptide(L)'
;MRKSAAVLALVLGAGAAWALTPGDRVYVRGRDVAVLQSTATSAATLVKLQPGDAVVWRGADKKKPTWHRVETAGKSGFVYFANLSTTPPASELLTSPAGAKKVDAQAFASSGAAGKALTEGAIRYGNQEEKNKGELRPTMKETVRQTQTLEAIAAQRTGEEIAAQADRVTGEQR
;
A
#
# COMPACT_ATOMS: atom_id res chain seq x y z
N MET A 1 -20.47 -33.51 56.47
CA MET A 1 -19.60 -33.76 55.30
C MET A 1 -20.08 -32.84 54.17
N ARG A 2 -19.26 -31.86 53.80
CA ARG A 2 -19.62 -30.75 52.90
C ARG A 2 -19.54 -31.23 51.44
N LYS A 3 -20.64 -31.11 50.69
CA LYS A 3 -20.67 -31.34 49.23
C LYS A 3 -20.29 -30.02 48.56
N SER A 4 -19.08 -29.92 48.03
CA SER A 4 -18.65 -28.78 47.21
C SER A 4 -19.11 -29.00 45.77
N ALA A 5 -20.10 -28.21 45.32
CA ALA A 5 -20.45 -28.11 43.92
C ALA A 5 -19.52 -27.07 43.27
N ALA A 6 -18.66 -27.51 42.35
CA ALA A 6 -17.86 -26.63 41.51
C ALA A 6 -18.74 -26.10 40.37
N VAL A 7 -19.07 -24.80 40.41
CA VAL A 7 -19.69 -24.10 39.28
C VAL A 7 -18.58 -23.75 38.30
N LEU A 8 -18.52 -24.48 37.19
CA LEU A 8 -17.68 -24.16 36.04
C LEU A 8 -18.30 -22.96 35.31
N ALA A 9 -17.84 -21.76 35.62
CA ALA A 9 -18.20 -20.56 34.87
C ALA A 9 -17.52 -20.63 33.49
N LEU A 10 -18.28 -21.08 32.49
CA LEU A 10 -17.93 -20.98 31.08
C LEU A 10 -17.89 -19.48 30.72
N VAL A 11 -16.71 -18.88 30.77
CA VAL A 11 -16.48 -17.54 30.22
C VAL A 11 -16.60 -17.67 28.70
N LEU A 12 -17.82 -17.51 28.20
CA LEU A 12 -18.09 -17.22 26.80
C LEU A 12 -17.41 -15.88 26.52
N GLY A 13 -16.21 -15.93 25.98
CA GLY A 13 -15.57 -14.82 25.29
C GLY A 13 -16.38 -14.47 24.06
N ALA A 14 -17.55 -13.87 24.25
CA ALA A 14 -18.25 -13.12 23.23
C ALA A 14 -17.30 -11.98 22.86
N GLY A 15 -16.61 -12.12 21.73
CA GLY A 15 -15.86 -11.06 21.12
C GLY A 15 -16.79 -9.86 21.02
N ALA A 16 -16.52 -8.85 21.84
CA ALA A 16 -17.30 -7.64 21.85
C ALA A 16 -17.10 -6.98 20.49
N ALA A 17 -18.10 -7.10 19.61
CA ALA A 17 -18.21 -6.30 18.41
C ALA A 17 -18.42 -4.85 18.86
N TRP A 18 -17.32 -4.15 19.14
CA TRP A 18 -17.35 -2.74 19.51
C TRP A 18 -17.92 -1.98 18.33
N ALA A 19 -19.14 -1.47 18.48
CA ALA A 19 -19.76 -0.57 17.52
C ALA A 19 -18.90 0.70 17.45
N LEU A 20 -18.44 1.05 16.25
CA LEU A 20 -17.68 2.27 16.04
C LEU A 20 -18.47 3.49 16.50
N THR A 21 -17.81 4.39 17.21
CA THR A 21 -18.33 5.69 17.63
C THR A 21 -17.71 6.81 16.79
N PRO A 22 -18.45 7.86 16.42
CA PRO A 22 -17.88 8.98 15.67
C PRO A 22 -16.73 9.63 16.43
N GLY A 23 -15.56 9.70 15.80
CA GLY A 23 -14.30 10.11 16.43
C GLY A 23 -13.27 8.97 16.55
N ASP A 24 -13.71 7.72 16.41
CA ASP A 24 -12.80 6.57 16.49
C ASP A 24 -11.76 6.57 15.37
N ARG A 25 -10.55 6.17 15.73
CA ARG A 25 -9.49 5.90 14.76
C ARG A 25 -9.68 4.51 14.18
N VAL A 26 -9.76 4.43 12.86
CA VAL A 26 -9.86 3.19 12.10
C VAL A 26 -8.77 3.15 11.03
N TYR A 27 -8.52 1.96 10.51
CA TYR A 27 -7.44 1.69 9.56
C TYR A 27 -8.00 1.28 8.22
N VAL A 28 -7.35 1.72 7.15
CA VAL A 28 -7.65 1.29 5.79
C VAL A 28 -7.10 -0.13 5.59
N ARG A 29 -7.92 -1.04 5.07
CA ARG A 29 -7.49 -2.41 4.72
C ARG A 29 -7.30 -2.65 3.23
N GLY A 30 -7.95 -1.84 2.39
CA GLY A 30 -7.85 -1.93 0.93
C GLY A 30 -6.64 -1.17 0.39
N ARG A 31 -6.15 -1.58 -0.78
CA ARG A 31 -5.12 -0.84 -1.52
C ARG A 31 -5.76 0.28 -2.36
N ASP A 32 -5.07 1.42 -2.47
CA ASP A 32 -5.47 2.56 -3.31
C ASP A 32 -6.92 3.04 -3.07
N VAL A 33 -7.36 3.03 -1.81
CA VAL A 33 -8.73 3.38 -1.44
C VAL A 33 -8.96 4.88 -1.64
N ALA A 34 -9.85 5.23 -2.56
CA ALA A 34 -10.22 6.62 -2.82
C ALA A 34 -11.15 7.16 -1.73
N VAL A 35 -10.77 8.29 -1.13
CA VAL A 35 -11.65 9.15 -0.35
C VAL A 35 -12.36 10.09 -1.33
N LEU A 36 -13.66 9.92 -1.49
CA LEU A 36 -14.46 10.68 -2.45
C LEU A 36 -15.10 11.92 -1.82
N GLN A 37 -15.30 12.96 -2.61
CA GLN A 37 -15.99 14.18 -2.17
C GLN A 37 -17.47 13.93 -1.86
N SER A 38 -18.10 12.95 -2.52
CA SER A 38 -19.48 12.53 -2.28
C SER A 38 -19.65 11.03 -2.58
N THR A 39 -20.81 10.46 -2.28
CA THR A 39 -21.14 9.05 -2.56
C THR A 39 -21.65 8.80 -3.98
N ALA A 40 -21.49 9.77 -4.88
CA ALA A 40 -21.83 9.65 -6.30
C ALA A 40 -20.73 8.89 -7.06
N THR A 41 -21.11 8.15 -8.10
CA THR A 41 -20.16 7.40 -8.94
C THR A 41 -19.20 8.28 -9.72
N SER A 42 -19.57 9.53 -9.99
CA SER A 42 -18.75 10.55 -10.66
C SER A 42 -18.00 11.47 -9.70
N ALA A 43 -18.00 11.18 -8.40
CA ALA A 43 -17.38 12.06 -7.41
C ALA A 43 -15.86 12.13 -7.58
N ALA A 44 -15.29 13.33 -7.41
CA ALA A 44 -13.85 13.53 -7.42
C ALA A 44 -13.17 12.80 -6.24
N THR A 45 -11.97 12.29 -6.50
CA THR A 45 -11.10 11.71 -5.46
C THR A 45 -10.31 12.81 -4.76
N LEU A 46 -10.47 12.92 -3.43
CA LEU A 46 -9.78 13.89 -2.60
C LEU A 46 -8.37 13.43 -2.18
N VAL A 47 -8.25 12.14 -1.87
CA VAL A 47 -7.04 11.45 -1.37
C VAL A 47 -7.14 9.98 -1.76
N LYS A 48 -5.99 9.34 -2.06
CA LYS A 48 -5.88 7.89 -2.12
C LYS A 48 -5.14 7.39 -0.88
N LEU A 49 -5.72 6.39 -0.22
CA LEU A 49 -5.20 5.80 1.00
C LEU A 49 -4.63 4.41 0.73
N GLN A 50 -3.59 4.06 1.48
CA GLN A 50 -2.93 2.76 1.45
C GLN A 50 -3.36 1.89 2.63
N PRO A 51 -3.14 0.56 2.55
CA PRO A 51 -3.39 -0.32 3.68
C PRO A 51 -2.57 0.13 4.89
N GLY A 52 -3.23 0.25 6.03
CA GLY A 52 -2.61 0.69 7.29
C GLY A 52 -2.79 2.18 7.59
N ASP A 53 -3.19 2.99 6.61
CA ASP A 53 -3.48 4.41 6.84
C ASP A 53 -4.56 4.56 7.90
N ALA A 54 -4.27 5.38 8.92
CA ALA A 54 -5.23 5.70 9.96
C ALA A 54 -6.10 6.89 9.54
N VAL A 55 -7.41 6.75 9.74
CA VAL A 55 -8.40 7.81 9.50
C VAL A 55 -9.32 7.95 10.71
N VAL A 56 -9.92 9.13 10.87
CA VAL A 56 -10.95 9.35 11.89
C VAL A 56 -12.32 9.05 11.27
N TRP A 57 -13.04 8.10 11.87
CA TRP A 57 -14.38 7.73 11.43
C TRP A 57 -15.42 8.72 11.94
N ARG A 58 -16.33 9.20 11.08
CA ARG A 58 -17.35 10.20 11.41
C ARG A 58 -18.78 9.71 11.29
N GLY A 59 -18.98 8.43 10.97
CA GLY A 59 -20.31 7.82 10.84
C GLY A 59 -20.62 7.32 9.43
N ALA A 60 -21.68 6.52 9.32
CA ALA A 60 -22.27 6.14 8.04
C ALA A 60 -23.00 7.32 7.39
N ASP A 61 -23.02 7.37 6.07
CA ASP A 61 -23.88 8.29 5.33
C ASP A 61 -25.35 7.91 5.52
N LYS A 62 -26.19 8.92 5.76
CA LYS A 62 -27.61 8.70 6.06
C LYS A 62 -28.40 8.14 4.89
N LYS A 63 -27.99 8.44 3.65
CA LYS A 63 -28.71 8.05 2.43
C LYS A 63 -28.16 6.74 1.85
N LYS A 64 -26.86 6.49 2.04
CA LYS A 64 -26.17 5.27 1.60
C LYS A 64 -25.33 4.70 2.74
N PRO A 65 -25.90 3.91 3.66
CA PRO A 65 -25.24 3.44 4.88
C PRO A 65 -23.96 2.62 4.66
N THR A 66 -23.73 2.11 3.45
CA THR A 66 -22.48 1.40 3.07
C THR A 66 -21.30 2.35 2.85
N TRP A 67 -21.55 3.64 2.70
CA TRP A 67 -20.55 4.69 2.61
C TRP A 67 -20.41 5.36 3.96
N HIS A 68 -19.17 5.58 4.38
CA HIS A 68 -18.86 6.18 5.67
C HIS A 68 -18.02 7.42 5.48
N ARG A 69 -18.32 8.43 6.29
CA ARG A 69 -17.56 9.66 6.34
C ARG A 69 -16.29 9.44 7.15
N VAL A 70 -15.17 9.89 6.61
CA VAL A 70 -13.85 9.81 7.25
C VAL A 70 -13.12 11.14 7.13
N GLU A 71 -12.19 11.38 8.05
CA GLU A 71 -11.28 12.52 8.04
C GLU A 71 -9.83 12.07 8.07
N THR A 72 -9.02 12.67 7.19
CA THR A 72 -7.58 12.40 7.07
C THR A 72 -6.89 13.58 6.39
N ALA A 73 -5.68 13.93 6.84
CA ALA A 73 -4.88 15.03 6.28
C ALA A 73 -5.66 16.36 6.11
N GLY A 74 -6.54 16.69 7.07
CA GLY A 74 -7.39 17.89 7.03
C GLY A 74 -8.54 17.85 6.02
N LYS A 75 -8.70 16.74 5.28
CA LYS A 75 -9.79 16.53 4.32
C LYS A 75 -10.85 15.61 4.92
N SER A 76 -12.11 15.90 4.61
CA SER A 76 -13.28 15.10 4.99
C SER A 76 -13.96 14.58 3.72
N GLY A 77 -14.23 13.29 3.66
CA GLY A 77 -14.87 12.66 2.51
C GLY A 77 -15.44 11.30 2.83
N PHE A 78 -15.78 10.54 1.80
CA PHE A 78 -16.48 9.26 1.92
C PHE A 78 -15.64 8.10 1.40
N VAL A 79 -15.69 6.99 2.12
CA VAL A 79 -15.10 5.70 1.73
C VAL A 79 -16.13 4.59 1.95
N TYR A 80 -16.01 3.51 1.19
CA TYR A 80 -16.85 2.34 1.38
C TYR A 80 -16.48 1.63 2.69
N PHE A 81 -17.46 1.23 3.51
CA PHE A 81 -17.23 0.62 4.83
C PHE A 81 -16.31 -0.59 4.76
N ALA A 82 -16.48 -1.39 3.71
CA ALA A 82 -15.67 -2.59 3.50
C ALA A 82 -14.19 -2.27 3.25
N ASN A 83 -13.74 -1.02 3.23
CA ASN A 83 -12.32 -0.67 3.20
C ASN A 83 -11.76 -0.31 4.58
N LEU A 84 -12.56 -0.35 5.64
CA LEU A 84 -12.18 0.04 6.99
C LEU A 84 -12.03 -1.18 7.90
N SER A 85 -11.17 -1.04 8.91
CA SER A 85 -10.93 -2.01 9.96
C SER A 85 -10.66 -1.29 11.28
N THR A 86 -11.16 -1.81 12.39
CA THR A 86 -10.80 -1.35 13.74
C THR A 86 -9.40 -1.80 14.17
N THR A 87 -8.85 -2.78 13.45
CA THR A 87 -7.54 -3.37 13.72
C THR A 87 -6.58 -3.00 12.60
N PRO A 88 -5.36 -2.51 12.90
CA PRO A 88 -4.37 -2.24 11.85
C PRO A 88 -4.00 -3.55 11.12
N PRO A 89 -3.70 -3.49 9.82
CA PRO A 89 -3.18 -4.66 9.10
C PRO A 89 -1.90 -5.17 9.77
N ALA A 90 -1.75 -6.50 9.84
CA ALA A 90 -0.52 -7.10 10.34
C ALA A 90 0.64 -6.72 9.41
N SER A 91 1.66 -6.05 9.95
CA SER A 91 2.92 -5.84 9.22
C SER A 91 3.61 -7.19 9.08
N GLU A 92 3.95 -7.59 7.85
CA GLU A 92 4.86 -8.72 7.68
C GLU A 92 6.20 -8.40 8.35
N LEU A 93 6.81 -9.38 9.01
CA LEU A 93 8.10 -9.24 9.64
C LEU A 93 9.16 -9.65 8.62
N LEU A 94 10.01 -8.72 8.19
CA LEU A 94 11.26 -9.09 7.54
C LEU A 94 12.26 -9.48 8.62
N THR A 95 12.59 -10.77 8.69
CA THR A 95 13.76 -11.24 9.42
C THR A 95 15.00 -10.87 8.63
N SER A 96 15.79 -9.94 9.16
CA SER A 96 17.15 -9.64 8.69
C SER A 96 18.15 -10.09 9.76
N PRO A 97 19.41 -10.44 9.41
CA PRO A 97 20.45 -10.74 10.40
C PRO A 97 20.68 -9.63 11.44
N ALA A 98 20.22 -8.41 11.18
CA ALA A 98 20.30 -7.26 12.09
C ALA A 98 19.05 -7.07 12.99
N GLY A 99 18.11 -8.02 13.01
CA GLY A 99 16.87 -7.98 13.80
C GLY A 99 15.60 -7.77 12.96
N ALA A 100 14.46 -8.14 13.52
CA ALA A 100 13.16 -8.02 12.86
C ALA A 100 12.79 -6.54 12.65
N LYS A 101 12.62 -6.13 11.40
CA LYS A 101 12.11 -4.79 11.06
C LYS A 101 10.70 -4.94 10.48
N LYS A 102 9.76 -4.14 10.99
CA LYS A 102 8.40 -4.08 10.44
C LYS A 102 8.47 -3.67 8.97
N VAL A 103 7.84 -4.46 8.10
CA VAL A 103 7.57 -4.08 6.70
C VAL A 103 6.59 -2.91 6.74
N ASP A 104 7.06 -1.75 6.29
CA ASP A 104 6.19 -0.60 6.06
C ASP A 104 5.46 -0.84 4.73
N ALA A 105 4.24 -1.38 4.80
CA ALA A 105 3.42 -1.69 3.63
C ALA A 105 3.21 -0.47 2.72
N GLN A 106 3.19 0.74 3.28
CA GLN A 106 3.12 1.98 2.53
C GLN A 106 4.43 2.24 1.79
N ALA A 107 5.59 2.07 2.45
CA ALA A 107 6.89 2.13 1.78
C ALA A 107 7.04 1.06 0.68
N PHE A 108 6.50 -0.15 0.87
CA PHE A 108 6.47 -1.19 -0.17
C PHE A 108 5.55 -0.83 -1.35
N ALA A 109 4.33 -0.35 -1.09
CA ALA A 109 3.42 0.10 -2.14
C ALA A 109 3.96 1.32 -2.89
N SER A 110 4.59 2.27 -2.18
CA SER A 110 5.22 3.46 -2.74
C SER A 110 6.64 3.22 -3.29
N SER A 111 7.22 2.02 -3.09
CA SER A 111 8.59 1.71 -3.56
C SER A 111 8.74 1.72 -5.08
N GLY A 112 7.62 1.74 -5.82
CA GLY A 112 7.63 1.77 -7.26
C GLY A 112 8.20 0.49 -7.88
N ALA A 113 8.31 -0.62 -7.15
CA ALA A 113 8.84 -1.89 -7.67
C ALA A 113 8.08 -2.44 -8.90
N ALA A 114 6.85 -1.95 -9.16
CA ALA A 114 6.09 -2.26 -10.37
C ALA A 114 6.34 -1.29 -11.55
N GLY A 115 6.94 -0.11 -11.30
CA GLY A 115 7.16 0.93 -12.31
C GLY A 115 8.63 1.33 -12.52
N LYS A 116 9.52 0.91 -11.62
CA LYS A 116 10.97 1.07 -11.74
C LYS A 116 11.60 -0.30 -11.98
N ALA A 117 12.54 -0.34 -12.91
CA ALA A 117 13.40 -1.49 -13.14
C ALA A 117 14.35 -1.71 -11.94
N LEU A 118 14.69 -0.67 -11.17
CA LEU A 118 15.54 -0.79 -9.99
C LEU A 118 14.91 -0.25 -8.70
N THR A 119 14.90 -1.09 -7.66
CA THR A 119 14.58 -0.69 -6.28
C THR A 119 15.83 -0.15 -5.57
N GLU A 120 15.65 0.64 -4.50
CA GLU A 120 16.78 1.09 -3.68
C GLU A 120 17.62 -0.06 -3.11
N GLY A 121 16.97 -1.19 -2.78
CA GLY A 121 17.66 -2.40 -2.34
C GLY A 121 18.57 -2.97 -3.43
N ALA A 122 18.08 -3.03 -4.67
CA ALA A 122 18.85 -3.50 -5.82
C ALA A 122 20.04 -2.57 -6.13
N ILE A 123 19.85 -1.24 -6.06
CA ILE A 123 20.93 -0.26 -6.23
C ILE A 123 22.01 -0.47 -5.17
N ARG A 124 21.61 -0.61 -3.90
CA ARG A 124 22.54 -0.80 -2.78
C ARG A 124 23.30 -2.11 -2.91
N TYR A 125 22.63 -3.19 -3.29
CA TYR A 125 23.25 -4.50 -3.54
C TYR A 125 24.25 -4.44 -4.69
N GLY A 126 23.86 -3.85 -5.84
CA GLY A 126 24.73 -3.73 -7.01
C GLY A 126 25.94 -2.84 -6.80
N ASN A 127 25.89 -1.92 -5.84
CA ASN A 127 27.00 -1.03 -5.48
C ASN A 127 27.97 -1.61 -4.44
N GLN A 128 27.73 -2.79 -3.88
CA GLN A 128 28.66 -3.44 -2.94
C GLN A 128 29.97 -3.80 -3.65
N GLU A 129 31.11 -3.39 -3.08
CA GLU A 129 32.42 -3.65 -3.70
C GLU A 129 32.66 -5.15 -3.92
N GLU A 130 32.26 -5.99 -2.96
CA GLU A 130 32.39 -7.45 -3.02
C GLU A 130 31.67 -8.06 -4.24
N LYS A 131 30.55 -7.47 -4.65
CA LYS A 131 29.77 -7.90 -5.82
C LYS A 131 30.36 -7.41 -7.15
N ASN A 132 31.36 -6.55 -7.08
CA ASN A 132 32.06 -5.97 -8.22
C ASN A 132 33.55 -6.36 -8.25
N LYS A 133 33.99 -7.29 -7.39
CA LYS A 133 35.34 -7.87 -7.44
C LYS A 133 35.40 -8.91 -8.57
N GLY A 134 36.49 -8.88 -9.34
CA GLY A 134 36.74 -9.81 -10.45
C GLY A 134 36.54 -9.17 -11.83
N GLU A 135 36.67 -9.98 -12.88
CA GLU A 135 36.67 -9.52 -14.28
C GLU A 135 35.28 -9.49 -14.93
N LEU A 136 34.22 -9.82 -14.19
CA LEU A 136 32.86 -9.92 -14.72
C LEU A 136 32.41 -8.57 -15.29
N ARG A 137 32.09 -8.52 -16.60
CA ARG A 137 31.63 -7.33 -17.29
C ARG A 137 30.30 -7.57 -18.03
N PRO A 138 29.33 -6.63 -17.96
CA PRO A 138 29.34 -5.45 -17.11
C PRO A 138 29.35 -5.82 -15.62
N THR A 139 30.01 -5.01 -14.80
CA THR A 139 29.96 -5.18 -13.34
C THR A 139 28.54 -4.88 -12.86
N MET A 140 28.16 -5.38 -11.67
CA MET A 140 26.83 -5.09 -11.12
C MET A 140 26.58 -3.58 -10.99
N LYS A 141 27.61 -2.82 -10.64
CA LYS A 141 27.57 -1.35 -10.58
C LYS A 141 27.33 -0.73 -11.97
N GLU A 142 27.94 -1.29 -13.00
CA GLU A 142 27.75 -0.84 -14.37
C GLU A 142 26.33 -1.18 -14.88
N THR A 143 25.81 -2.37 -14.58
CA THR A 143 24.42 -2.72 -14.88
C THR A 143 23.44 -1.78 -14.19
N VAL A 144 23.66 -1.46 -12.90
CA VAL A 144 22.85 -0.46 -12.18
C VAL A 144 22.86 0.89 -12.89
N ARG A 145 24.05 1.37 -13.28
CA ARG A 145 24.22 2.65 -14.01
C ARG A 145 23.49 2.63 -15.36
N GLN A 146 23.62 1.54 -16.11
CA GLN A 146 22.98 1.38 -17.42
C GLN A 146 21.45 1.39 -17.28
N THR A 147 20.90 0.63 -16.33
CA THR A 147 19.46 0.59 -16.11
C THR A 147 18.91 1.93 -15.63
N GLN A 148 19.61 2.65 -14.73
CA GLN A 148 19.23 4.01 -14.34
C GLN A 148 19.24 4.99 -15.53
N THR A 149 20.20 4.82 -16.45
CA THR A 149 20.27 5.63 -17.68
C THR A 149 19.06 5.34 -18.58
N LEU A 150 18.69 4.07 -18.74
CA LEU A 150 17.52 3.66 -19.51
C LEU A 150 16.22 4.16 -18.87
N GLU A 151 16.10 4.11 -17.54
CA GLU A 151 14.95 4.68 -16.82
C GLU A 151 14.84 6.19 -17.04
N ALA A 152 15.96 6.93 -17.01
CA ALA A 152 15.97 8.37 -17.26
C ALA A 152 15.59 8.72 -18.71
N ILE A 153 16.00 7.90 -19.68
CA ILE A 153 15.58 8.04 -21.09
C ILE A 153 14.10 7.73 -21.23
N ALA A 154 13.61 6.65 -20.61
CA ALA A 154 12.21 6.27 -20.65
C ALA A 154 11.29 7.31 -19.99
N ALA A 155 11.74 7.94 -18.91
CA ALA A 155 11.00 9.00 -18.22
C ALA A 155 10.92 10.32 -19.01
N GLN A 156 11.83 10.54 -19.96
CA GLN A 156 11.83 11.72 -20.83
C GLN A 156 10.97 11.55 -22.09
N ARG A 157 10.56 10.31 -22.42
CA ARG A 157 9.70 10.07 -23.57
C ARG A 157 8.27 10.51 -23.28
N THR A 158 7.72 11.33 -24.16
CA THR A 158 6.32 11.73 -24.07
C THR A 158 5.41 10.58 -24.53
N GLY A 159 4.14 10.60 -24.10
CA GLY A 159 3.15 9.62 -24.57
C GLY A 159 2.99 9.58 -26.09
N GLU A 160 3.20 10.72 -26.76
CA GLU A 160 3.20 10.82 -28.23
C GLU A 160 4.39 10.10 -28.89
N GLU A 161 5.59 10.19 -28.32
CA GLU A 161 6.77 9.49 -28.86
C GLU A 161 6.68 7.98 -28.69
N ILE A 162 6.07 7.52 -27.59
CA ILE A 162 5.80 6.11 -27.34
C ILE A 162 4.76 5.59 -28.34
N ALA A 163 3.68 6.34 -28.58
CA ALA A 163 2.67 6.02 -29.58
C ALA A 163 3.27 5.99 -31.01
N ALA A 164 4.05 7.00 -31.39
CA ALA A 164 4.69 7.07 -32.71
C ALA A 164 5.75 5.97 -32.94
N GLN A 165 6.37 5.45 -31.88
CA GLN A 165 7.26 4.29 -31.97
C GLN A 165 6.46 2.98 -32.13
N ALA A 166 5.35 2.83 -31.41
CA ALA A 166 4.47 1.67 -31.53
C ALA A 166 3.85 1.57 -32.94
N ASP A 167 3.46 2.70 -33.53
CA ASP A 167 2.94 2.79 -34.89
C ASP A 167 4.01 2.42 -35.94
N ARG A 168 5.28 2.80 -35.73
CA ARG A 168 6.39 2.41 -36.62
C ARG A 168 6.65 0.90 -36.59
N VAL A 169 6.69 0.30 -35.40
CA VAL A 169 6.96 -1.13 -35.22
C VAL A 169 5.81 -1.99 -35.75
N THR A 170 4.57 -1.51 -35.66
CA THR A 170 3.39 -2.21 -36.21
C THR A 170 3.15 -1.93 -37.71
N GLY A 171 3.64 -0.80 -38.22
CA GLY A 171 3.58 -0.44 -39.65
C GLY A 171 4.58 -1.21 -40.53
N GLU A 172 5.74 -1.62 -40.00
CA GLU A 172 6.72 -2.45 -40.73
C GLU A 172 6.32 -3.94 -40.85
N GLN A 173 5.24 -4.37 -40.17
CA GLN A 173 4.75 -5.75 -40.21
C GLN A 173 3.55 -5.95 -41.17
N ARG A 174 3.30 -5.00 -42.09
CA ARG A 174 2.29 -5.13 -43.15
C ARG A 174 2.89 -5.08 -44.54
#